data_AF-A0A7C8LHK8-F1
#
_entry.id   AF-A0A7C8LHK8-F1
#
_cell.length_a   1.000
_cell.length_b   1.000
_cell.length_c   1.000
_cell.angle_alpha   90.00
_cell.angle_beta   90.00
_cell.angle_gamma   90.00
#
_symmetry.space_group_name_H-M   'P 1'
#
loop_
_entity.id
_entity.type
_entity.pdbx_description
1 polymer ?
#
loop_
_entity_poly.entity_id
_entity_poly.type
_entity_poly.pdbx_seq_one_letter_code
_entity_poly.pdbx_strand_id
1 'polypeptide(L)'
;MPGTRNVATIGAVQSTVSVLLSPARLSAHGIALDELRRALQAHSQVVHAGAIVADDRAIAVQAGDYLARPEELGDLVVGMHAGRPVYLQAVADIEYGAPESTHYVSYAQAGGGIAPAVTLEVAKKPGENAVEIADAVLERVAQLQGVLIPAGVDVHVTRNYGATANEKANKLIQKLVFASLSVIVLVALTMGRREAFVVGAAVVLTLAATLFA
;
A
#
# COMPACT_ATOMS: atom_id res chain seq x y z
N MET A 1 -5.47 -4.88 -6.94
CA MET A 1 -6.57 -4.63 -7.90
C MET A 1 -5.95 -4.39 -9.27
N PRO A 2 -6.65 -4.68 -10.39
CA PRO A 2 -6.18 -4.27 -11.70
C PRO A 2 -5.97 -2.76 -11.78
N GLY A 3 -5.07 -2.28 -12.64
CA GLY A 3 -4.83 -0.85 -12.85
C GLY A 3 -4.09 -0.09 -11.73
N THR A 4 -3.87 -0.66 -10.54
CA THR A 4 -3.06 -0.03 -9.48
C THR A 4 -1.57 -0.37 -9.62
N ARG A 5 -0.69 0.62 -9.45
CA ARG A 5 0.78 0.46 -9.52
C ARG A 5 1.40 0.22 -8.15
N ASN A 6 1.10 1.08 -7.19
CA ASN A 6 1.73 1.05 -5.88
C ASN A 6 0.69 1.31 -4.79
N VAL A 7 0.86 0.64 -3.65
CA VAL A 7 0.09 0.88 -2.43
C VAL A 7 1.10 1.13 -1.32
N ALA A 8 1.14 2.36 -0.81
CA ALA A 8 2.02 2.74 0.28
C ALA A 8 1.20 2.96 1.56
N THR A 9 1.78 2.60 2.70
CA THR A 9 1.17 2.81 4.02
C THR A 9 2.07 3.73 4.83
N ILE A 10 1.51 4.80 5.38
CA ILE A 10 2.22 5.82 6.14
C ILE A 10 1.60 5.90 7.54
N GLY A 11 2.44 5.95 8.58
CA GLY A 11 1.99 5.95 9.97
C GLY A 11 1.65 4.56 10.52
N ALA A 12 1.87 3.51 9.73
CA ALA A 12 1.77 2.15 10.24
C ALA A 12 2.97 1.84 11.13
N VAL A 13 2.66 1.33 12.31
CA VAL A 13 3.63 0.78 13.23
C VAL A 13 4.05 -0.58 12.68
N GLN A 14 5.29 -0.69 12.21
CA GLN A 14 5.83 -1.98 11.79
C GLN A 14 6.24 -2.75 13.04
N SER A 15 5.65 -3.93 13.24
CA SER A 15 6.09 -4.84 14.31
C SER A 15 7.51 -5.30 14.01
N THR A 16 8.44 -4.99 14.90
CA THR A 16 9.84 -5.42 14.79
C THR A 16 10.21 -6.29 15.99
N VAL A 17 11.11 -7.25 15.79
CA VAL A 17 11.69 -7.98 16.89
C VAL A 17 12.93 -7.23 17.36
N SER A 18 12.91 -6.73 18.59
CA SER A 18 14.05 -6.06 19.22
C SER A 18 14.82 -7.04 20.08
N VAL A 19 16.13 -7.12 19.88
CA VAL A 19 17.03 -7.98 20.66
C VAL A 19 17.91 -7.09 21.55
N LEU A 20 17.58 -7.03 22.84
CA LEU A 20 18.27 -6.21 23.84
C LEU A 20 19.39 -7.03 24.50
N LEU A 21 20.63 -6.69 24.16
CA LEU A 21 21.81 -7.41 24.66
C LEU A 21 22.12 -7.03 26.10
N SER A 22 22.45 -8.01 26.93
CA SER A 22 22.91 -7.77 28.30
C SER A 22 24.43 -7.96 28.39
N PRO A 23 25.22 -6.89 28.61
CA PRO A 23 26.68 -7.00 28.73
C PRO A 23 27.12 -7.93 29.88
N ALA A 24 26.34 -7.95 30.97
CA ALA A 24 26.60 -8.81 32.12
C ALA A 24 26.42 -10.29 31.77
N ARG A 25 25.33 -10.66 31.07
CA ARG A 25 25.09 -12.05 30.64
C ARG A 25 26.07 -12.48 29.55
N LEU A 26 26.41 -11.60 28.62
CA LEU A 26 27.46 -11.86 27.61
C LEU A 26 28.81 -12.17 28.26
N SER A 27 29.21 -11.37 29.25
CA SER A 27 30.46 -11.56 29.99
C SER A 27 30.45 -12.86 30.81
N ALA A 28 29.32 -13.18 31.45
CA ALA A 28 29.15 -14.41 32.23
C ALA A 28 29.24 -15.68 31.35
N HIS A 29 28.77 -15.60 30.10
CA HIS A 29 28.87 -16.67 29.11
C HIS A 29 30.13 -16.58 28.23
N GLY A 30 31.05 -15.64 28.50
CA GLY A 30 32.28 -15.46 27.74
C GLY A 30 32.09 -15.18 26.25
N ILE A 31 30.93 -14.64 25.85
CA ILE A 31 30.59 -14.38 24.45
C ILE A 31 30.96 -12.95 24.09
N ALA A 32 31.78 -12.79 23.05
CA ALA A 32 32.12 -11.48 22.52
C ALA A 32 30.97 -10.89 21.69
N LEU A 33 30.77 -9.58 21.75
CA LEU A 33 29.73 -8.89 20.99
C LEU A 33 29.86 -9.12 19.47
N ASP A 34 31.10 -9.16 18.95
CA ASP A 34 31.35 -9.44 17.52
C ASP A 34 31.07 -10.89 17.13
N GLU A 35 31.18 -11.84 18.05
CA GLU A 35 30.80 -13.23 17.81
C GLU A 35 29.28 -13.36 17.69
N LEU A 36 28.56 -12.72 18.61
CA LEU A 36 27.11 -12.63 18.56
C LEU A 36 26.61 -11.96 17.27
N ARG A 37 27.21 -10.83 16.88
CA ARG A 37 26.87 -10.13 15.64
C ARG A 37 27.04 -11.03 14.42
N ARG A 38 28.13 -11.80 14.36
CA ARG A 38 28.39 -12.75 13.26
C ARG A 38 27.39 -13.91 13.26
N ALA A 39 27.05 -14.45 14.42
CA ALA A 39 26.03 -15.51 14.53
C ALA A 39 24.67 -15.03 14.02
N LEU A 40 24.23 -13.84 14.43
CA LEU A 40 22.98 -13.24 13.95
C LEU A 40 23.01 -12.95 12.43
N GLN A 41 24.13 -12.42 11.92
CA GLN A 41 24.27 -12.17 10.47
C GLN A 41 24.31 -13.45 9.64
N ALA A 42 24.90 -14.54 10.15
CA ALA A 42 24.93 -15.83 9.48
C ALA A 42 23.53 -16.47 9.39
N HIS A 43 22.72 -16.30 10.43
CA HIS A 43 21.35 -16.83 10.47
C HIS A 43 20.32 -15.94 9.75
N SER A 44 20.61 -14.66 9.56
CA SER A 44 19.74 -13.72 8.81
C SER A 44 19.85 -13.88 7.29
N GLN A 45 20.69 -14.78 6.76
CA GLN A 45 20.81 -15.01 5.31
C GLN A 45 19.90 -16.16 4.85
N VAL A 46 18.93 -15.83 4.00
CA VAL A 46 18.18 -16.84 3.24
C VAL A 46 19.11 -17.43 2.19
N VAL A 47 19.60 -18.65 2.40
CA VAL A 47 20.43 -19.35 1.42
C VAL A 47 19.52 -20.18 0.52
N HIS A 48 19.29 -19.72 -0.71
CA HIS A 48 18.73 -20.60 -1.73
C HIS A 48 19.76 -21.70 -2.05
N ALA A 49 19.57 -22.90 -1.52
CA ALA A 49 20.51 -24.02 -1.65
C ALA A 49 20.57 -24.63 -3.07
N GLY A 50 19.92 -24.01 -4.05
CA GLY A 50 19.91 -24.43 -5.45
C GLY A 50 18.87 -25.51 -5.74
N ALA A 51 18.96 -26.10 -6.93
CA ALA A 51 18.12 -27.23 -7.33
C ALA A 51 18.97 -28.51 -7.36
N ILE A 52 18.50 -29.56 -6.69
CA ILE A 52 19.07 -30.90 -6.86
C ILE A 52 18.40 -31.49 -8.11
N VAL A 53 19.20 -31.81 -9.12
CA VAL A 53 18.73 -32.56 -10.30
C VAL A 53 18.94 -34.04 -10.01
N ALA A 54 17.85 -34.74 -9.72
CA ALA A 54 17.82 -36.19 -9.61
C ALA A 54 16.63 -36.70 -10.44
N ASP A 55 16.85 -37.75 -11.24
CA ASP A 55 15.82 -38.39 -12.09
C ASP A 55 15.02 -37.42 -12.99
N ASP A 56 15.71 -36.55 -13.73
CA ASP A 56 15.12 -35.65 -14.73
C ASP A 56 14.07 -34.67 -14.15
N ARG A 57 14.12 -34.43 -12.83
CA ARG A 57 13.31 -33.44 -12.12
C ARG A 57 14.23 -32.49 -11.35
N ALA A 58 14.06 -31.20 -11.60
CA ALA A 58 14.69 -30.17 -10.80
C ALA A 58 13.85 -29.96 -9.52
N ILE A 59 14.33 -30.43 -8.38
CA ILE A 59 13.72 -30.14 -7.09
C ILE A 59 14.44 -28.92 -6.53
N ALA A 60 13.75 -27.78 -6.48
CA ALA A 60 14.26 -26.60 -5.79
C ALA A 60 14.38 -26.93 -4.30
N VAL A 61 15.60 -26.92 -3.77
CA VAL A 61 15.87 -27.11 -2.35
C VAL A 61 16.13 -25.72 -1.76
N GLN A 62 15.18 -25.24 -0.98
CA GLN A 62 15.36 -24.04 -0.16
C GLN A 62 15.81 -24.49 1.23
N ALA A 63 16.96 -24.01 1.68
CA ALA A 63 17.49 -24.29 3.02
C ALA A 63 17.61 -22.98 3.80
N GLY A 64 16.87 -22.87 4.89
CA GLY A 64 16.85 -21.68 5.73
C GLY A 64 15.43 -21.41 6.21
N ASP A 65 15.27 -21.36 7.53
CA ASP A 65 14.02 -20.97 8.16
C ASP A 65 13.95 -19.45 8.23
N TYR A 66 12.83 -18.90 7.76
CA TYR A 66 12.49 -17.51 8.05
C TYR A 66 12.15 -17.48 9.55
N LEU A 67 13.00 -16.85 10.36
CA LEU A 67 12.75 -16.62 11.78
C LEU A 67 11.58 -15.65 11.91
N ALA A 68 10.36 -16.18 11.78
CA ALA A 68 9.11 -15.41 11.72
C ALA A 68 8.60 -15.10 13.12
N ARG A 69 9.00 -15.92 14.10
CA ARG A 69 8.46 -15.90 15.45
C ARG A 69 9.55 -15.54 16.48
N PRO A 70 9.27 -14.65 17.43
CA PRO A 70 10.22 -14.27 18.49
C PRO A 70 10.76 -15.46 19.28
N GLU A 71 9.92 -16.48 19.46
CA GLU A 71 10.27 -17.70 20.19
C GLU A 71 11.37 -18.48 19.46
N GLU A 72 11.31 -18.55 18.13
CA GLU A 72 12.34 -19.21 17.30
C GLU A 72 13.67 -18.46 17.35
N LEU A 73 13.64 -17.14 17.55
CA LEU A 73 14.84 -16.32 17.70
C LEU A 73 15.54 -16.59 19.05
N GLY A 74 14.78 -16.94 20.09
CA GLY A 74 15.30 -17.28 21.42
C GLY A 74 16.14 -18.55 21.44
N ASP A 75 15.77 -19.52 20.62
CA ASP A 75 16.45 -20.82 20.48
C ASP A 75 17.67 -20.78 19.55
N LEU A 76 18.03 -19.59 19.05
CA LEU A 76 19.22 -19.42 18.22
C LEU A 76 20.50 -19.64 19.05
N VAL A 77 21.35 -20.55 18.59
CA VAL A 77 22.67 -20.79 19.19
C VAL A 77 23.63 -19.69 18.74
N VAL A 78 24.15 -18.92 19.69
CA VAL A 78 25.01 -17.76 19.45
C VAL A 78 26.48 -18.01 19.76
N GLY A 79 26.79 -19.13 20.38
CA GLY A 79 28.16 -19.57 20.66
C GLY A 79 28.20 -20.77 21.59
N MET A 80 29.41 -21.09 22.06
CA MET A 80 29.67 -22.22 22.95
C MET A 80 30.40 -21.74 24.20
N HIS A 81 29.90 -22.12 25.37
CA HIS A 81 30.56 -21.85 26.65
C HIS A 81 30.74 -23.14 27.44
N ALA A 82 31.98 -23.47 27.82
CA ALA A 82 32.32 -24.69 28.57
C ALA A 82 31.72 -25.98 27.96
N GLY A 83 31.73 -26.09 26.62
CA GLY A 83 31.21 -27.25 25.89
C GLY A 83 29.68 -27.34 25.77
N ARG A 84 28.95 -26.30 26.22
CA ARG A 84 27.49 -26.22 26.11
C ARG A 84 27.09 -25.11 25.13
N PRO A 85 26.05 -25.32 24.30
CA PRO A 85 25.53 -24.26 23.43
C PRO A 85 24.91 -23.15 24.28
N VAL A 86 25.21 -21.91 23.91
CA VAL A 86 24.62 -20.71 24.49
C VAL A 86 23.56 -20.19 23.51
N TYR A 87 22.34 -20.05 24.02
CA TYR A 87 21.19 -19.57 23.25
C TYR A 87 21.06 -18.05 23.35
N LEU A 88 20.44 -17.42 22.34
CA LEU A 88 20.25 -15.97 22.30
C LEU A 88 19.48 -15.46 23.54
N GLN A 89 18.45 -16.19 23.96
CA GLN A 89 17.69 -15.88 25.19
C GLN A 89 18.53 -15.88 26.48
N ALA A 90 19.68 -16.58 26.50
CA ALA A 90 20.57 -16.60 27.64
C ALA A 90 21.42 -15.32 27.76
N VAL A 91 21.57 -14.56 26.66
CA VAL A 91 22.45 -13.38 26.60
C VAL A 91 21.71 -12.09 26.20
N ALA A 92 20.47 -12.19 25.74
CA ALA A 92 19.66 -11.08 25.28
C ALA A 92 18.18 -11.25 25.67
N ASP A 93 17.48 -10.14 25.86
CA ASP A 93 16.03 -10.12 25.97
C ASP A 93 15.42 -9.87 24.59
N ILE A 94 14.46 -10.69 24.21
CA ILE A 94 13.82 -10.63 22.90
C ILE A 94 12.43 -10.07 23.12
N GLU A 95 12.22 -8.84 22.69
CA GLU A 95 10.96 -8.15 22.83
C GLU A 95 10.29 -8.04 21.46
N TYR A 96 9.07 -8.57 21.37
CA TYR A 96 8.20 -8.33 20.23
C TYR A 96 7.47 -7.02 20.44
N GLY A 97 7.81 -6.01 19.65
CA GLY A 97 7.30 -4.68 19.89
C GLY A 97 7.29 -3.81 18.64
N ALA A 98 6.39 -2.85 18.68
CA ALA A 98 6.52 -1.66 17.88
C ALA A 98 7.81 -0.92 18.32
N PRO A 99 8.84 -0.76 17.48
CA PRO A 99 9.88 0.22 17.79
C PRO A 99 9.22 1.61 17.90
N GLU A 100 9.87 2.53 18.62
CA GLU A 100 9.44 3.93 18.68
C GLU A 100 9.24 4.44 17.25
N SER A 101 7.98 4.67 16.89
CA SER A 101 7.63 4.90 15.48
C SER A 101 8.23 6.23 15.05
N THR A 102 9.10 6.22 14.04
CA THR A 102 9.73 7.45 13.54
C THR A 102 8.76 8.31 12.73
N HIS A 103 7.63 7.73 12.32
CA HIS A 103 6.61 8.39 11.50
C HIS A 103 5.23 8.20 12.12
N TYR A 104 4.76 9.20 12.85
CA TYR A 104 3.38 9.28 13.31
C TYR A 104 2.55 10.04 12.28
N VAL A 105 1.35 9.53 12.01
CA VAL A 105 0.33 10.27 11.25
C VAL A 105 -0.84 10.52 12.17
N SER A 106 -1.33 11.75 12.15
CA SER A 106 -2.53 12.16 12.85
C SER A 106 -3.56 12.67 11.85
N TYR A 107 -4.82 12.39 12.15
CA TYR A 107 -5.96 12.87 11.39
C TYR A 107 -6.71 13.92 12.20
N ALA A 108 -6.83 15.12 11.63
CA ALA A 108 -7.66 16.17 12.18
C ALA A 108 -9.11 15.92 11.77
N GLN A 109 -9.95 15.62 12.76
CA GLN A 109 -11.37 15.40 12.55
C GLN A 109 -12.09 16.74 12.33
N ALA A 110 -13.17 16.70 11.55
CA ALA A 110 -14.07 17.84 11.37
C ALA A 110 -14.79 18.14 12.70
N GLY A 111 -14.18 19.02 13.51
CA GLY A 111 -14.59 19.27 14.90
C GLY A 111 -13.42 19.62 15.85
N GLY A 112 -12.17 19.53 15.38
CA GLY A 112 -10.98 19.96 16.14
C GLY A 112 -10.33 18.86 16.97
N GLY A 113 -10.88 17.64 16.98
CA GLY A 113 -10.23 16.47 17.54
C GLY A 113 -9.06 15.99 16.67
N ILE A 114 -7.98 15.54 17.30
CA ILE A 114 -6.86 14.89 16.62
C ILE A 114 -6.87 13.43 17.03
N ALA A 115 -6.95 12.53 16.06
CA ALA A 115 -6.89 11.09 16.26
C ALA A 115 -5.62 10.52 15.63
N PRO A 116 -4.99 9.48 16.22
CA PRO A 116 -3.94 8.72 15.54
C PRO A 116 -4.52 8.06 14.28
N ALA A 117 -3.76 8.06 13.19
CA ALA A 117 -4.24 7.58 11.91
C ALA A 117 -3.16 6.83 11.13
N VAL A 118 -3.61 6.00 10.19
CA VAL A 118 -2.76 5.36 9.19
C VAL A 118 -3.26 5.80 7.83
N THR A 119 -2.37 6.33 7.00
CA THR A 119 -2.70 6.77 5.64
C THR A 119 -2.34 5.68 4.65
N LEU A 120 -3.32 5.28 3.83
CA LEU A 120 -3.12 4.41 2.68
C LEU A 120 -3.12 5.23 1.40
N GLU A 121 -2.03 5.15 0.66
CA GLU A 121 -1.88 5.79 -0.64
C GLU A 121 -1.99 4.75 -1.75
N VAL A 122 -2.96 4.93 -2.66
CA VAL A 122 -3.13 4.04 -3.81
C VAL A 122 -2.82 4.81 -5.09
N ALA A 123 -1.74 4.42 -5.76
CA ALA A 123 -1.32 5.03 -7.01
C ALA A 123 -1.80 4.20 -8.21
N LYS A 124 -2.45 4.86 -9.18
CA LYS A 124 -2.82 4.24 -10.47
C LYS A 124 -1.60 3.99 -11.36
N LYS A 125 -1.73 3.04 -12.30
CA LYS A 125 -0.78 2.89 -13.40
C LYS A 125 -0.96 4.03 -14.42
N PRO A 126 0.11 4.43 -15.12
CA PRO A 126 -0.01 5.31 -16.29
C PRO A 126 -0.97 4.71 -17.32
N GLY A 127 -1.75 5.55 -17.99
CA GLY A 127 -2.74 5.12 -18.99
C GLY A 127 -4.10 4.66 -18.44
N GLU A 128 -4.19 4.30 -17.16
CA GLU A 128 -5.45 3.81 -16.57
C GLU A 128 -6.41 4.93 -16.16
N ASN A 129 -7.71 4.63 -16.15
CA ASN A 129 -8.75 5.55 -15.70
C ASN A 129 -8.73 5.72 -14.18
N ALA A 130 -8.50 6.95 -13.72
CA ALA A 130 -8.43 7.28 -12.29
C ALA A 130 -9.79 7.18 -11.58
N VAL A 131 -10.90 7.40 -12.30
CA VAL A 131 -12.26 7.33 -11.74
C VAL A 131 -12.61 5.89 -11.39
N GLU A 132 -12.47 5.00 -12.36
CA GLU A 132 -12.77 3.56 -12.19
C GLU A 132 -11.91 2.92 -11.09
N ILE A 133 -10.62 3.24 -11.03
CA ILE A 133 -9.74 2.74 -9.97
C ILE A 133 -10.17 3.28 -8.61
N ALA A 134 -10.50 4.57 -8.50
CA ALA A 134 -10.92 5.16 -7.23
C ALA A 134 -12.21 4.50 -6.71
N ASP A 135 -13.18 4.29 -7.58
CA ASP A 135 -14.45 3.64 -7.23
C ASP A 135 -14.23 2.18 -6.81
N ALA A 136 -13.41 1.43 -7.55
CA ALA A 136 -13.06 0.05 -7.21
C ALA A 136 -12.33 -0.05 -5.85
N VAL A 137 -11.44 0.89 -5.55
CA VAL A 137 -10.74 0.94 -4.26
C VAL A 137 -11.73 1.21 -3.12
N LEU A 138 -12.64 2.17 -3.29
CA LEU A 138 -13.64 2.50 -2.27
C LEU A 138 -14.61 1.33 -2.04
N GLU A 139 -15.04 0.67 -3.10
CA GLU A 139 -15.89 -0.53 -3.00
C GLU A 139 -15.15 -1.64 -2.26
N ARG A 140 -13.86 -1.85 -2.56
CA ARG A 140 -13.05 -2.86 -1.87
C ARG A 140 -12.88 -2.55 -0.40
N VAL A 141 -12.66 -1.29 -0.05
CA VAL A 141 -12.57 -0.85 1.36
C VAL A 141 -13.89 -1.11 2.07
N ALA A 142 -15.03 -0.81 1.44
CA ALA A 142 -16.35 -1.08 2.01
C ALA A 142 -16.58 -2.58 2.26
N GLN A 143 -16.13 -3.46 1.35
CA GLN A 143 -16.20 -4.91 1.54
C GLN A 143 -15.33 -5.42 2.71
N LEU A 144 -14.29 -4.68 3.10
CA LEU A 144 -13.39 -5.04 4.20
C LEU A 144 -13.88 -4.50 5.55
N GLN A 145 -14.83 -3.57 5.56
CA GLN A 145 -15.47 -3.06 6.77
C GLN A 145 -16.24 -4.18 7.47
N GLY A 146 -15.96 -4.40 8.76
CA GLY A 146 -16.59 -5.45 9.56
C GLY A 146 -15.94 -6.83 9.45
N VAL A 147 -15.00 -7.04 8.52
CA VAL A 147 -14.22 -8.29 8.42
C VAL A 147 -12.78 -8.07 8.88
N LEU A 148 -12.08 -7.16 8.21
CA LEU A 148 -10.68 -6.85 8.49
C LEU A 148 -10.51 -5.49 9.18
N ILE A 149 -11.45 -4.57 8.92
CA ILE A 149 -11.51 -3.26 9.59
C ILE A 149 -12.52 -3.38 10.74
N PRO A 150 -12.07 -3.35 12.01
CA PRO A 150 -12.95 -3.47 13.17
C PRO A 150 -13.91 -2.28 13.31
N ALA A 151 -15.00 -2.46 14.05
CA ALA A 151 -16.02 -1.42 14.27
C ALA A 151 -15.51 -0.15 15.00
N GLY A 152 -14.32 -0.19 15.61
CA GLY A 152 -13.69 0.97 16.26
C GLY A 152 -12.74 1.76 15.34
N VAL A 153 -12.65 1.42 14.06
CA VAL A 153 -11.75 2.08 13.10
C VAL A 153 -12.57 2.81 12.04
N ASP A 154 -12.48 4.14 12.04
CA ASP A 154 -13.12 4.99 11.03
C ASP A 154 -12.23 5.13 9.80
N VAL A 155 -12.85 5.06 8.61
CA VAL A 155 -12.16 5.23 7.34
C VAL A 155 -12.61 6.54 6.68
N HIS A 156 -11.64 7.42 6.44
CA HIS A 156 -11.89 8.71 5.80
C HIS A 156 -11.05 8.87 4.53
N VAL A 157 -11.70 9.31 3.45
CA VAL A 157 -11.04 9.65 2.19
C VAL A 157 -10.50 11.07 2.29
N THR A 158 -9.18 11.21 2.39
CA THR A 158 -8.52 12.53 2.49
C THR A 158 -8.30 13.18 1.13
N ARG A 159 -8.00 12.38 0.10
CA ARG A 159 -7.77 12.85 -1.28
C ARG A 159 -8.30 11.84 -2.29
N ASN A 160 -9.13 12.30 -3.21
CA ASN A 160 -9.61 11.50 -4.34
C ASN A 160 -9.53 12.30 -5.65
N TYR A 161 -8.46 12.03 -6.40
CA TYR A 161 -8.28 12.64 -7.72
C TYR A 161 -9.22 12.07 -8.79
N GLY A 162 -9.70 10.83 -8.63
CA GLY A 162 -10.72 10.25 -9.52
C GLY A 162 -12.04 11.01 -9.42
N ALA A 163 -12.55 11.22 -8.20
CA ALA A 163 -13.77 12.00 -7.97
C ALA A 163 -13.64 13.44 -8.50
N THR A 164 -12.51 14.10 -8.22
CA THR A 164 -12.27 15.47 -8.70
C THR A 164 -12.20 15.55 -10.22
N ALA A 165 -11.57 14.58 -10.88
CA ALA A 165 -11.51 14.51 -12.33
C ALA A 165 -12.89 14.27 -12.94
N ASN A 166 -13.68 13.36 -12.34
CA ASN A 166 -15.04 13.05 -12.78
C ASN A 166 -15.96 14.28 -12.67
N GLU A 167 -15.92 14.99 -11.54
CA GLU A 167 -16.71 16.21 -11.35
C GLU A 167 -16.35 17.27 -12.40
N LYS A 168 -15.05 17.50 -12.62
CA LYS A 168 -14.57 18.47 -13.63
C LYS A 168 -14.99 18.08 -15.05
N ALA A 169 -14.89 16.80 -15.41
CA ALA A 169 -15.29 16.29 -16.71
C ALA A 169 -16.81 16.46 -16.93
N ASN A 170 -17.63 16.03 -15.97
CA ASN A 170 -19.09 16.18 -16.05
C ASN A 170 -19.51 17.64 -16.13
N LYS A 171 -18.87 18.52 -15.34
CA LYS A 171 -19.14 19.96 -15.38
C LYS A 171 -18.76 20.58 -16.72
N LEU A 172 -17.68 20.13 -17.35
CA LEU A 172 -17.29 20.55 -18.69
C LEU A 172 -18.33 20.10 -19.73
N ILE A 173 -18.70 18.82 -19.72
CA ILE A 173 -19.71 18.25 -20.64
C ILE A 173 -21.04 19.00 -20.50
N GLN A 174 -21.50 19.24 -19.26
CA GLN A 174 -22.72 19.97 -19.01
C GLN A 174 -22.68 21.39 -19.60
N LYS A 175 -21.57 22.11 -19.42
CA LYS A 175 -21.38 23.45 -20.01
C LYS A 175 -21.38 23.42 -21.53
N LEU A 176 -20.73 22.42 -22.14
CA LEU A 176 -20.70 22.24 -23.59
C LEU A 176 -22.10 21.97 -24.14
N VAL A 177 -22.83 21.02 -23.55
CA VAL A 177 -24.21 20.71 -23.94
C VAL A 177 -25.11 21.94 -23.83
N PHE A 178 -25.01 22.69 -22.73
CA PHE A 178 -25.77 23.92 -22.55
C PHE A 178 -25.44 24.97 -23.62
N ALA A 179 -24.16 25.19 -23.92
CA ALA A 179 -23.72 26.12 -24.96
C ALA A 179 -24.20 25.68 -26.35
N SER A 180 -24.04 24.40 -26.71
CA SER A 180 -24.50 23.85 -27.99
C SER A 180 -26.00 23.97 -28.16
N LEU A 181 -26.80 23.63 -27.14
CA LEU A 181 -28.26 23.78 -27.17
C LEU A 181 -28.66 25.25 -27.31
N SER A 182 -27.98 26.16 -26.61
CA SER A 182 -28.25 27.59 -26.71
C SER A 182 -28.07 28.11 -28.14
N VAL A 183 -27.03 27.67 -28.83
CA VAL A 183 -26.80 28.02 -30.25
C VAL A 183 -27.89 27.44 -31.15
N ILE A 184 -28.27 26.17 -30.97
CA ILE A 184 -29.32 25.52 -31.77
C ILE A 184 -30.66 26.24 -31.59
N VAL A 185 -31.03 26.57 -30.36
CA VAL A 185 -32.27 27.31 -30.05
C VAL A 185 -32.24 28.70 -30.68
N LEU A 186 -31.11 29.42 -30.57
CA LEU A 186 -30.97 30.73 -31.18
C LEU A 186 -31.17 30.67 -32.71
N VAL A 187 -30.54 29.71 -33.40
CA VAL A 187 -30.70 29.52 -34.85
C VAL A 187 -32.15 29.12 -35.20
N ALA A 188 -32.78 28.30 -34.37
CA ALA A 188 -34.18 27.90 -34.58
C ALA A 188 -35.14 29.09 -34.53
N LEU A 189 -34.87 30.05 -33.63
CA LEU A 189 -35.67 31.26 -33.48
C LEU A 189 -35.39 32.29 -34.58
N THR A 190 -34.15 32.40 -35.07
CA THR A 190 -33.76 33.44 -36.04
C THR A 190 -33.93 33.03 -37.50
N MET A 191 -33.60 31.78 -37.84
CA MET A 191 -33.55 31.28 -39.23
C MET A 191 -34.59 30.20 -39.54
N GLY A 192 -35.11 29.51 -38.51
CA GLY A 192 -36.11 28.46 -38.68
C GLY A 192 -35.61 27.05 -38.32
N ARG A 193 -36.53 26.08 -38.38
CA ARG A 193 -36.31 24.72 -37.85
C ARG A 193 -35.38 23.87 -38.72
N ARG A 194 -35.29 24.14 -40.03
CA ARG A 194 -34.46 23.34 -40.95
C ARG A 194 -32.99 23.70 -40.80
N GLU A 195 -32.71 24.97 -40.65
CA GLU A 195 -31.40 25.58 -40.50
C GLU A 195 -30.79 25.17 -39.14
N ALA A 196 -31.60 25.21 -38.08
CA ALA A 196 -31.18 24.74 -36.75
C ALA A 196 -30.79 23.25 -36.74
N PHE A 197 -31.48 22.41 -37.52
CA PHE A 197 -31.14 20.99 -37.64
C PHE A 197 -29.79 20.78 -38.31
N VAL A 198 -29.52 21.48 -39.42
CA VAL A 198 -28.23 21.40 -40.13
C VAL A 198 -27.09 21.86 -39.22
N VAL A 199 -27.25 22.99 -38.53
CA VAL A 199 -26.23 23.52 -37.60
C VAL A 199 -26.03 22.58 -36.41
N GLY A 200 -27.11 22.06 -35.81
CA GLY A 200 -27.02 21.12 -34.70
C GLY A 200 -26.27 19.83 -35.08
N ALA A 201 -26.58 19.27 -36.24
CA ALA A 201 -25.87 18.09 -36.77
C ALA A 201 -24.39 18.36 -37.00
N ALA A 202 -24.04 19.52 -37.57
CA ALA A 202 -22.65 19.92 -37.78
C ALA A 202 -21.88 20.03 -36.44
N VAL A 203 -22.45 20.68 -35.43
CA VAL A 203 -21.82 20.83 -34.10
C VAL A 203 -21.56 19.47 -33.46
N VAL A 204 -22.54 18.55 -33.45
CA VAL A 204 -22.38 17.21 -32.88
C VAL A 204 -21.30 16.43 -33.62
N LEU A 205 -21.31 16.48 -34.95
CA LEU A 205 -20.32 15.79 -35.77
C LEU A 205 -18.91 16.32 -35.52
N THR A 206 -18.73 17.64 -35.43
CA THR A 206 -17.43 18.25 -35.12
C THR A 206 -16.95 17.89 -33.72
N LEU A 207 -17.82 17.90 -32.72
CA LEU A 207 -17.46 17.50 -31.35
C LEU A 207 -17.05 16.02 -31.30
N ALA A 208 -17.81 15.14 -31.96
CA ALA A 208 -17.46 13.72 -32.06
C ALA A 208 -16.11 13.54 -32.76
N ALA A 209 -15.92 14.18 -33.91
CA ALA A 209 -14.67 14.09 -34.66
C ALA A 209 -13.47 14.55 -33.83
N THR A 210 -13.58 15.65 -33.09
CA THR A 210 -12.49 16.19 -32.26
C THR A 210 -12.20 15.33 -31.03
N LEU A 211 -13.18 14.61 -30.49
CA LEU A 211 -13.01 13.77 -29.31
C LEU A 211 -12.37 12.41 -29.64
N PHE A 212 -12.58 11.91 -30.87
CA PHE A 212 -12.08 10.63 -31.35
C PHE A 212 -10.85 10.73 -32.28
N ALA A 213 -10.40 11.95 -32.60
CA ALA A 213 -9.15 12.21 -33.33
C ALA A 213 -7.96 12.29 -32.39
#